data_AF-X0RY76-F1
#
_entry.id   AF-X0RY76-F1
#
_cell.length_a   1.000
_cell.length_b   1.000
_cell.length_c   1.000
_cell.angle_alpha   90.00
_cell.angle_beta   90.00
_cell.angle_gamma   90.00
#
_symmetry.space_group_name_H-M   'P 1'
#
loop_
_entity.id
_entity.type
_entity.pdbx_description
1 polymer ?
#
loop_
_entity_poly.entity_id
_entity_poly.type
_entity_poly.pdbx_seq_one_letter_code
_entity_poly.pdbx_strand_id
1 'polypeptide(L)' 'MALPFIRSKIVCTIGPASSDPETLDAMIAAGMDVVRINTSHGSHDEHRA' A
#
# COMPACT_ATOMS: atom_id res chain seq x y z
N MET A 1 -8.74 -16.13 -7.66
CA MET A 1 -7.70 -17.15 -7.41
C MET A 1 -6.87 -16.65 -6.25
N ALA A 2 -6.72 -17.41 -5.17
CA ALA A 2 -5.89 -16.98 -4.05
C ALA A 2 -4.41 -17.00 -4.46
N LEU A 3 -3.64 -15.98 -4.07
CA LEU A 3 -2.20 -15.95 -4.30
C LEU A 3 -1.55 -17.16 -3.58
N PRO A 4 -0.53 -17.80 -4.19
CA PRO A 4 0.20 -18.88 -3.53
C PRO A 4 0.81 -18.36 -2.23
N PHE A 5 0.97 -19.22 -1.23
CA PHE A 5 1.64 -18.83 0.02
C PHE A 5 3.11 -18.47 -0.26
N ILE A 6 3.44 -17.19 -0.17
CA ILE A 6 4.80 -16.67 -0.31
C ILE A 6 5.34 -16.32 1.08
N ARG A 7 6.52 -16.86 1.41
CA ARG A 7 7.20 -16.59 2.68
C ARG A 7 7.69 -15.15 2.78
N SER A 8 8.25 -14.62 1.69
CA SER A 8 8.68 -13.23 1.58
C SER A 8 7.46 -12.31 1.50
N LYS A 9 7.54 -11.15 2.15
CA LYS A 9 6.47 -10.17 2.24
C LYS A 9 6.82 -8.89 1.50
N ILE A 10 5.84 -8.26 0.88
CA ILE A 10 6.01 -7.03 0.10
C ILE A 10 5.49 -5.83 0.91
N VAL A 11 6.39 -4.89 1.19
CA VAL A 11 6.07 -3.60 1.80
C VAL A 11 6.02 -2.54 0.70
N CYS A 12 4.89 -1.88 0.54
CA CYS A 12 4.73 -0.80 -0.44
C CYS A 12 4.54 0.54 0.28
N THR A 13 5.29 1.58 -0.15
CA THR A 13 5.07 2.93 0.34
C THR A 13 3.92 3.57 -0.43
N ILE A 14 2.94 4.15 0.28
CA ILE A 14 1.82 4.86 -0.34
C ILE A 14 2.09 6.36 -0.46
N GLY A 15 1.45 6.99 -1.43
CA GLY A 15 1.58 8.42 -1.71
C GLY A 15 0.68 8.84 -2.88
N PRO A 16 0.96 9.97 -3.55
CA PRO A 16 0.08 10.50 -4.60
C PRO A 16 -0.23 9.51 -5.73
N ALA A 17 0.73 8.65 -6.10
CA ALA A 17 0.58 7.64 -7.15
C ALA A 17 -0.33 6.46 -6.77
N SER A 18 -0.73 6.34 -5.51
CA SER A 18 -1.59 5.29 -4.98
C SER A 18 -2.64 5.83 -4.01
N SER A 19 -3.08 7.06 -4.25
CA SER A 19 -4.01 7.79 -3.37
C SER A 19 -5.47 7.44 -3.62
N ASP A 20 -5.78 6.75 -4.73
CA ASP A 20 -7.12 6.29 -5.05
C ASP A 20 -7.34 4.82 -4.63
N PRO A 21 -8.58 4.44 -4.25
CA PRO A 21 -8.91 3.08 -3.85
C PRO A 21 -8.64 2.01 -4.92
N GLU A 22 -8.86 2.32 -6.20
CA GLU A 22 -8.69 1.34 -7.29
C GLU A 22 -7.22 0.92 -7.44
N THR A 23 -6.29 1.88 -7.31
CA THR A 23 -4.85 1.60 -7.29
C THR A 23 -4.47 0.76 -6.08
N LEU A 24 -5.00 1.04 -4.88
CA LEU A 24 -4.73 0.24 -3.69
C LEU A 24 -5.23 -1.20 -3.85
N ASP A 25 -6.43 -1.39 -4.39
CA ASP A 25 -6.99 -2.72 -4.69
C ASP A 25 -6.12 -3.47 -5.70
N ALA A 26 -5.62 -2.79 -6.74
CA ALA A 26 -4.71 -3.38 -7.71
C ALA A 26 -3.37 -3.79 -7.08
N MET A 27 -2.83 -2.98 -6.16
CA MET A 27 -1.60 -3.31 -5.41
C MET A 27 -1.79 -4.52 -4.50
N ILE A 28 -2.93 -4.62 -3.81
CA ILE A 28 -3.29 -5.78 -2.98
C ILE A 28 -3.40 -7.04 -3.85
N ALA A 29 -4.13 -6.95 -4.98
CA ALA A 29 -4.28 -8.06 -5.91
C ALA A 29 -2.94 -8.51 -6.53
N ALA A 30 -2.00 -7.58 -6.71
CA ALA A 30 -0.65 -7.85 -7.19
C ALA A 30 0.29 -8.46 -6.13
N GLY A 31 -0.10 -8.46 -4.85
CA GLY A 31 0.65 -9.12 -3.76
C GLY A 31 1.25 -8.19 -2.70
N MET A 32 0.77 -6.95 -2.56
CA MET A 32 1.13 -6.11 -1.42
C MET A 32 0.64 -6.75 -0.10
N ASP A 33 1.54 -6.97 0.86
CA ASP A 33 1.19 -7.49 2.18
C ASP A 33 1.07 -6.37 3.23
N VAL A 34 1.90 -5.32 3.12
CA VAL A 34 2.01 -4.25 4.12
C VAL A 34 2.12 -2.89 3.45
N VAL A 35 1.41 -1.91 4.01
CA VAL A 35 1.52 -0.50 3.64
C VAL A 35 2.54 0.19 4.54
N ARG A 36 3.42 0.99 3.94
CA ARG A 36 4.29 1.96 4.62
C ARG A 36 3.74 3.37 4.40
N ILE A 37 3.43 4.05 5.49
CA ILE A 37 3.18 5.49 5.52
C ILE A 37 4.51 6.20 5.78
N ASN A 38 4.96 7.03 4.84
CA ASN A 38 6.23 7.72 4.95
C ASN A 38 6.05 9.11 5.55
N THR A 39 6.23 9.23 6.88
CA THR A 39 6.03 10.49 7.61
C THR A 39 7.11 11.56 7.37
N SER A 40 8.10 11.31 6.51
CA SER A 40 9.03 12.35 6.05
C SER A 40 8.38 13.36 5.10
N HIS A 41 7.22 13.01 4.53
CA HIS A 41 6.41 13.86 3.66
C HIS A 41 4.95 13.84 4.13
N GLY A 42 4.16 14.81 3.71
CA GLY A 42 2.73 14.89 4.06
C GLY A 42 2.46 15.38 5.48
N SER A 43 1.21 15.71 5.76
CA SER A 43 0.74 16.11 7.09
C SER A 43 0.17 14.93 7.88
N HIS A 44 0.00 15.09 9.19
CA HIS A 44 -0.66 14.07 10.01
C HIS A 44 -2.11 13.84 9.59
N ASP A 45 -2.81 14.89 9.15
CA ASP A 45 -4.21 14.80 8.72
C ASP A 45 -4.32 13.99 7.42
N GLU A 46 -3.41 14.22 6.47
CA GLU A 46 -3.33 13.43 5.23
C GLU A 46 -3.08 11.94 5.48
N HIS A 47 -2.29 11.59 6.49
CA HIS A 47 -2.00 10.20 6.85
C HIS A 47 -3.07 9.51 7.70
N ARG A 48 -4.05 10.26 8.22
CA ARG A 48 -5.09 9.74 9.11
C ARG A 48 -6.32 9.23 8.36
N ALA A 49 -6.51 9.73 7.14
CA ALA A 49 -7.58 9.35 6.22
C ALA A 49 -7.38 7.92 5.72
#